data_AF-A0AAY4ABZ3-F1
#
_entry.id   AF-A0AAY4ABZ3-F1
#
_cell.length_a   1.000
_cell.length_b   1.000
_cell.length_c   1.000
_cell.angle_alpha   90.00
_cell.angle_beta   90.00
_cell.angle_gamma   90.00
#
_symmetry.space_group_name_H-M   'P 1'
#
loop_
_entity.id
_entity.type
_entity.pdbx_description
1 polymer ?
#
loop_
_entity_poly.entity_id
_entity_poly.type
_entity_poly.pdbx_seq_one_letter_code
_entity_poly.pdbx_strand_id
1 'polypeptide(L)'
;MERKRMDCPALPPGWKKEEVIRKSGLSAGKSDVYYYSPTGKKFRSKPQLARYLGNTVDLACFDFRTGKMMPSKLQKNKQRLRNDNFSLSKVWYITEVFRYYVFYVLTNGVFCFSLFWEKRLKGLRSSDVTEEVLKTMELPKGLQSVGPDMSDETLLSAIASALHMSSAPITGQTSTAAEKNPAIWLNTSQPLCKAFIVTDEDIREQELKVHQARRSLEEALMADGLARAAETTRDIDGKVA
;
A
#
# COMPACT_ATOMS: atom_id res chain seq x y z
N MET A 1 9.36 44.53 4.01
CA MET A 1 8.31 43.49 4.07
C MET A 1 8.66 42.57 5.23
N GLU A 2 7.94 42.73 6.33
CA GLU A 2 8.21 42.10 7.61
C GLU A 2 8.02 40.58 7.49
N ARG A 3 9.05 39.80 7.81
CA ARG A 3 9.00 38.34 7.73
C ARG A 3 8.27 37.81 8.97
N LYS A 4 6.95 37.68 8.89
CA LYS A 4 6.15 37.21 10.03
C LYS A 4 6.25 35.69 10.17
N ARG A 5 7.06 35.25 11.13
CA ARG A 5 7.09 33.86 11.58
C ARG A 5 5.99 33.68 12.62
N MET A 6 5.11 32.72 12.42
CA MET A 6 4.00 32.42 13.32
C MET A 6 4.26 31.08 14.02
N ASP A 7 3.87 30.95 15.29
CA ASP A 7 3.96 29.68 15.99
C ASP A 7 2.99 28.66 15.38
N CYS A 8 3.42 27.40 15.32
CA CYS A 8 2.62 26.31 14.76
C CYS A 8 2.18 25.36 15.88
N PRO A 9 0.95 25.50 16.42
CA PRO A 9 0.48 24.70 17.55
C PRO A 9 0.26 23.21 17.20
N ALA A 10 0.25 22.86 15.91
CA ALA A 10 0.17 21.48 15.44
C ALA A 10 1.51 20.73 15.50
N LEU A 11 2.62 21.43 15.78
CA LEU A 11 3.95 20.88 15.99
C LEU A 11 4.36 21.07 17.45
N PRO A 12 5.43 20.39 17.93
CA PRO A 12 5.92 20.57 19.29
C PRO A 12 6.21 22.05 19.62
N PRO A 13 6.25 22.41 20.92
CA PRO A 13 6.54 23.77 21.34
C PRO A 13 7.84 24.31 20.71
N GLY A 14 7.83 25.59 20.32
CA GLY A 14 8.97 26.30 19.73
C GLY A 14 9.12 26.16 18.21
N TRP A 15 8.23 25.42 17.54
CA TRP A 15 8.18 25.34 16.08
C TRP A 15 7.46 26.54 15.46
N LYS A 16 8.09 27.13 14.43
CA LYS A 16 7.57 28.32 13.73
C LYS A 16 7.36 28.05 12.25
N LYS A 17 6.27 28.57 11.69
CA LYS A 17 5.95 28.57 10.26
C LYS A 17 6.20 29.95 9.65
N GLU A 18 6.78 29.99 8.46
CA GLU A 18 6.98 31.20 7.67
C GLU A 18 6.43 30.98 6.26
N GLU A 19 5.67 31.95 5.75
CA GLU A 19 5.17 31.94 4.38
C GLU A 19 5.83 33.09 3.62
N VAL A 20 6.51 32.77 2.51
CA VAL A 20 7.30 33.71 1.73
C VAL A 20 6.73 33.79 0.32
N ILE A 21 6.27 34.97 -0.07
CA ILE A 21 5.77 35.23 -1.43
C ILE A 21 6.95 35.47 -2.36
N ARG A 22 6.96 34.78 -3.51
CA ARG A 22 7.97 34.94 -4.56
C ARG A 22 7.78 36.29 -5.25
N LYS A 23 8.87 37.07 -5.36
CA LYS A 23 8.83 38.44 -5.88
C LYS A 23 9.03 38.55 -7.39
N SER A 24 9.59 37.54 -8.05
CA SER A 24 10.00 37.61 -9.46
C SER A 24 9.91 36.25 -10.16
N GLY A 25 9.99 36.27 -11.50
CA GLY A 25 9.92 35.09 -12.36
C GLY A 25 8.49 34.61 -12.66
N LEU A 26 8.37 33.51 -13.42
CA LEU A 26 7.09 32.93 -13.87
C LEU A 26 6.16 32.47 -12.72
N SER A 27 6.68 32.40 -11.50
CA SER A 27 5.94 32.02 -10.29
C SER A 27 5.82 33.16 -9.27
N ALA A 28 6.09 34.40 -9.69
CA ALA A 28 5.86 35.58 -8.87
C ALA A 28 4.41 35.59 -8.36
N GLY A 29 4.23 35.95 -7.08
CA GLY A 29 2.93 35.93 -6.40
C GLY A 29 2.57 34.58 -5.74
N LYS A 30 3.21 33.46 -6.10
CA LYS A 30 3.04 32.19 -5.35
C LYS A 30 3.81 32.24 -4.03
N SER A 31 3.30 31.54 -3.02
CA SER A 31 3.94 31.43 -1.71
C SER A 31 4.62 30.08 -1.47
N ASP A 32 5.82 30.15 -0.89
CA ASP A 32 6.55 29.02 -0.34
C ASP A 32 6.38 28.99 1.18
N VAL A 33 6.21 27.79 1.73
CA VAL A 33 6.05 27.58 3.18
C VAL A 33 7.31 26.94 3.74
N TYR A 34 7.80 27.48 4.85
CA TYR A 34 8.95 26.99 5.59
C TYR A 34 8.59 26.75 7.06
N TYR A 35 9.22 25.74 7.65
CA TYR A 35 9.16 25.51 9.10
C TYR A 35 10.54 25.68 9.71
N TYR A 36 10.57 26.16 10.95
CA TYR A 36 11.77 26.34 11.75
C TYR A 36 11.61 25.58 13.06
N SER A 37 12.57 24.71 13.33
CA SER A 37 12.68 24.05 14.64
C SER A 37 13.03 25.07 15.75
N PRO A 38 12.88 24.71 17.04
CA PRO A 38 13.30 25.55 18.15
C PRO A 38 14.78 25.96 18.09
N THR A 39 15.62 25.14 17.45
CA THR A 39 17.06 25.40 17.24
C THR A 39 17.33 26.28 16.01
N GLY A 40 16.29 26.72 15.29
CA GLY A 40 16.40 27.58 14.11
C GLY A 40 16.64 26.84 12.78
N LYS A 41 16.74 25.50 12.78
CA LYS A 41 16.89 24.72 11.54
C LYS A 41 15.66 24.87 10.64
N LYS A 42 15.89 25.17 9.36
CA LYS A 42 14.87 25.43 8.32
C LYS A 42 14.48 24.16 7.56
N PHE A 43 13.18 23.97 7.35
CA PHE A 43 12.58 22.86 6.62
C PHE A 43 11.72 23.37 5.47
N ARG A 44 11.84 22.72 4.30
CA ARG A 44 11.19 23.14 3.05
C ARG A 44 10.16 22.15 2.51
N SER A 45 10.03 20.96 3.13
CA SER A 45 9.06 19.95 2.72
C SER A 45 8.61 19.04 3.87
N LYS A 46 7.43 18.42 3.72
CA LYS A 46 6.85 17.47 4.69
C LYS A 46 7.76 16.26 4.95
N PRO A 47 8.35 15.59 3.94
CA PRO A 47 9.24 14.45 4.18
C PRO A 47 10.55 14.84 4.89
N GLN A 48 11.05 16.06 4.64
CA GLN A 48 12.24 16.57 5.35
C GLN A 48 11.93 16.82 6.83
N LEU A 49 10.75 17.37 7.12
CA LEU A 49 10.26 17.60 8.47
C LEU A 49 10.01 16.27 9.21
N ALA A 50 9.36 15.31 8.56
CA ALA A 50 9.06 13.99 9.11
C ALA A 50 10.33 13.20 9.47
N ARG A 51 11.37 13.23 8.64
CA ARG A 51 12.66 12.59 8.95
C ARG A 51 13.35 13.21 10.17
N TYR A 52 13.12 14.50 10.43
CA TYR A 52 13.74 15.20 11.56
C TYR A 52 12.99 14.98 12.87
N LEU A 53 11.65 14.96 12.82
CA LEU A 53 10.81 14.66 13.99
C LEU A 53 10.73 13.15 14.27
N GLY A 54 10.99 12.30 13.28
CA GLY A 54 10.97 10.84 13.45
C GLY A 54 9.63 10.36 14.00
N ASN A 55 9.68 9.45 14.97
CA ASN A 55 8.50 8.83 15.56
C ASN A 55 7.88 9.66 16.69
N THR A 56 8.41 10.85 17.02
CA THR A 56 7.90 11.64 18.15
C THR A 56 6.58 12.35 17.83
N VAL A 57 6.28 12.55 16.54
CA VAL A 57 5.07 13.24 16.07
C VAL A 57 4.57 12.56 14.80
N ASP A 58 3.33 12.06 14.83
CA ASP A 58 2.69 11.57 13.61
C ASP A 58 2.26 12.74 12.71
N LEU A 59 2.94 12.88 11.57
CA LEU A 59 2.63 13.89 10.57
C LEU A 59 1.72 13.35 9.46
N ALA A 60 1.16 12.13 9.55
CA ALA A 60 0.30 11.56 8.52
C ALA A 60 -0.85 12.52 8.14
N CYS A 61 -1.55 13.05 9.15
CA CYS A 61 -2.67 13.98 8.98
C CYS A 61 -2.27 15.46 8.97
N PHE A 62 -0.98 15.77 9.03
CA PHE A 62 -0.48 17.15 9.00
C PHE A 62 -0.41 17.68 7.56
N ASP A 63 -1.08 18.80 7.30
CA ASP A 63 -0.96 19.53 6.04
C ASP A 63 0.17 20.55 6.11
N PHE A 64 1.20 20.34 5.29
CA PHE A 64 2.42 21.16 5.31
C PHE A 64 2.17 22.60 4.84
N ARG A 65 1.24 22.83 3.91
CA ARG A 65 0.94 24.16 3.38
C ARG A 65 0.15 24.97 4.40
N THR A 66 -0.89 24.39 4.99
CA THR A 66 -1.75 25.11 5.94
C THR A 66 -1.14 25.18 7.34
N GLY A 67 -0.37 24.17 7.74
CA GLY A 67 0.19 24.04 9.09
C GLY A 67 -0.83 23.59 10.12
N LYS A 68 -1.86 22.86 9.69
CA LYS A 68 -2.94 22.34 10.51
C LYS A 68 -3.04 20.82 10.39
N MET A 69 -3.55 20.18 11.45
CA MET A 69 -4.01 18.80 11.38
C MET A 69 -5.37 18.75 10.68
N MET A 70 -5.54 17.87 9.70
CA MET A 70 -6.81 17.69 8.99
C MET A 70 -7.53 16.43 9.52
N PRO A 71 -8.64 16.57 10.26
CA PRO A 71 -9.35 15.43 10.86
C PRO A 71 -10.24 14.66 9.85
N SER A 72 -10.48 15.21 8.66
CA SER A 72 -11.42 14.67 7.66
C SER A 72 -11.00 13.35 7.02
N LYS A 73 -9.83 12.80 7.32
CA LYS A 73 -9.45 11.42 6.93
C LYS A 73 -9.89 10.35 7.92
N LEU A 74 -10.40 10.71 9.11
CA LEU A 74 -10.77 9.74 10.15
C LEU A 74 -12.25 9.28 10.14
N GLN A 75 -13.16 9.97 9.42
CA GLN A 75 -14.59 9.68 9.52
C GLN A 75 -15.16 8.67 8.48
N LYS A 76 -14.37 8.23 7.49
CA LYS A 76 -14.81 7.18 6.54
C LYS A 76 -14.33 5.76 6.88
N ASN A 77 -13.57 5.58 7.96
CA ASN A 77 -12.89 4.31 8.25
C ASN A 77 -13.49 3.47 9.39
N LYS A 78 -14.56 3.92 10.06
CA LYS A 78 -15.06 3.21 11.26
C LYS A 78 -15.77 1.88 10.96
N GLN A 79 -16.16 1.60 9.72
CA GLN A 79 -16.85 0.36 9.35
C GLN A 79 -15.95 -0.70 8.68
N ARG A 80 -14.69 -0.37 8.35
CA ARG A 80 -13.75 -1.32 7.69
C ARG A 80 -12.81 -2.07 8.65
N LEU A 81 -12.64 -1.57 9.87
CA LEU A 81 -11.61 -2.04 10.81
C LEU A 81 -11.82 -3.43 11.43
N ARG A 82 -12.86 -4.18 11.07
CA ARG A 82 -13.07 -5.55 11.59
C ARG A 82 -12.64 -6.67 10.64
N ASN A 83 -12.24 -6.35 9.40
CA ASN A 83 -12.01 -7.38 8.38
C ASN A 83 -10.59 -7.44 7.77
N ASP A 84 -9.69 -6.56 8.20
CA ASP A 84 -8.38 -6.38 7.54
C ASP A 84 -7.24 -7.25 8.09
N ASN A 85 -7.45 -8.00 9.19
CA ASN A 85 -6.32 -8.68 9.87
C ASN A 85 -5.90 -10.04 9.28
N PHE A 86 -6.69 -10.67 8.41
CA PHE A 86 -6.36 -12.02 7.90
C PHE A 86 -5.75 -12.05 6.49
N SER A 87 -5.95 -10.99 5.69
CA SER A 87 -5.39 -10.89 4.32
C SER A 87 -4.11 -10.06 4.25
N LEU A 88 -3.92 -9.09 5.16
CA LEU A 88 -2.71 -8.28 5.21
C LEU A 88 -1.48 -9.06 5.70
N SER A 89 -1.62 -10.10 6.50
CA SER A 89 -0.47 -10.84 7.04
C SER A 89 0.33 -11.57 5.94
N LYS A 90 -0.31 -12.07 4.88
CA LYS A 90 0.41 -12.67 3.72
C LYS A 90 1.04 -11.62 2.81
N VAL A 91 0.39 -10.46 2.62
CA VAL A 91 0.90 -9.35 1.80
C VAL A 91 2.02 -8.59 2.53
N TRP A 92 1.91 -8.43 3.86
CA TRP A 92 2.98 -7.95 4.73
C TRP A 92 4.16 -8.90 4.74
N TYR A 93 3.96 -10.22 4.86
CA TYR A 93 5.09 -11.16 4.83
C TYR A 93 5.91 -11.05 3.53
N ILE A 94 5.24 -10.91 2.37
CA ILE A 94 5.93 -10.69 1.10
C ILE A 94 6.62 -9.32 1.10
N THR A 95 5.93 -8.23 1.43
CA THR A 95 6.55 -6.89 1.42
C THR A 95 7.66 -6.72 2.47
N GLU A 96 7.61 -7.43 3.58
CA GLU A 96 8.56 -7.32 4.69
C GLU A 96 9.78 -8.23 4.48
N VAL A 97 9.62 -9.41 3.86
CA VAL A 97 10.74 -10.20 3.30
C VAL A 97 11.44 -9.42 2.18
N PHE A 98 10.68 -8.79 1.28
CA PHE A 98 11.24 -7.87 0.28
C PHE A 98 11.94 -6.67 0.93
N ARG A 99 11.38 -6.10 2.00
CA ARG A 99 11.97 -4.96 2.72
C ARG A 99 13.24 -5.35 3.49
N TYR A 100 13.28 -6.53 4.12
CA TYR A 100 14.46 -7.06 4.80
C TYR A 100 15.58 -7.38 3.81
N TYR A 101 15.26 -7.97 2.65
CA TYR A 101 16.24 -8.29 1.62
C TYR A 101 16.77 -7.03 0.91
N VAL A 102 15.90 -6.06 0.62
CA VAL A 102 16.29 -4.73 0.10
C VAL A 102 17.15 -3.96 1.12
N PHE A 103 16.85 -4.04 2.41
CA PHE A 103 17.65 -3.40 3.47
C PHE A 103 19.02 -4.07 3.69
N TYR A 104 19.10 -5.41 3.59
CA TYR A 104 20.36 -6.16 3.67
C TYR A 104 21.30 -5.87 2.48
N VAL A 105 20.73 -5.64 1.29
CA VAL A 105 21.50 -5.28 0.08
C VAL A 105 21.94 -3.81 0.07
N LEU A 106 21.17 -2.89 0.66
CA LEU A 106 21.50 -1.46 0.77
C LEU A 106 22.68 -1.17 1.71
N THR A 107 22.94 -2.04 2.69
CA THR A 107 24.04 -1.89 3.65
C THR A 107 25.37 -2.49 3.15
N ASN A 108 25.34 -3.38 2.14
CA ASN A 108 26.51 -4.11 1.64
C ASN A 108 26.99 -3.70 0.24
N GLY A 109 26.60 -2.52 -0.26
CA GLY A 109 27.32 -1.86 -1.36
C GLY A 109 27.25 -2.51 -2.74
N VAL A 110 26.11 -3.07 -3.16
CA VAL A 110 25.92 -3.54 -4.55
C VAL A 110 24.79 -2.77 -5.24
N PHE A 111 25.13 -1.56 -5.70
CA PHE A 111 24.24 -0.60 -6.37
C PHE A 111 23.71 -1.07 -7.74
N CYS A 112 24.10 -2.26 -8.22
CA CYS A 112 23.76 -2.72 -9.57
C CYS A 112 22.50 -3.61 -9.65
N PHE A 113 21.98 -4.14 -8.55
CA PHE A 113 20.85 -5.07 -8.64
C PHE A 113 19.50 -4.38 -8.82
N SER A 114 19.31 -3.15 -8.32
CA SER A 114 18.01 -2.49 -8.19
C SER A 114 17.19 -2.30 -9.49
N LEU A 115 17.81 -2.40 -10.66
CA LEU A 115 17.13 -2.19 -11.95
C LEU A 115 16.67 -3.48 -12.65
N PHE A 116 16.98 -4.66 -12.12
CA PHE A 116 16.76 -5.93 -12.83
C PHE A 116 16.00 -7.02 -12.04
N TRP A 117 15.45 -6.71 -10.87
CA TRP A 117 14.77 -7.70 -10.01
C TRP A 117 13.57 -8.33 -10.70
N GLU A 118 12.82 -7.53 -11.46
CA GLU A 118 11.66 -7.98 -12.24
C GLU A 118 12.06 -9.04 -13.29
N LYS A 119 13.26 -8.95 -13.87
CA LYS A 119 13.82 -9.97 -14.77
C LYS A 119 14.49 -11.13 -14.03
N ARG A 120 15.01 -10.91 -12.82
CA ARG A 120 15.65 -11.96 -11.99
C ARG A 120 14.64 -12.90 -11.34
N LEU A 121 13.44 -12.41 -11.05
CA LEU A 121 12.35 -13.21 -10.46
C LEU A 121 11.38 -13.79 -11.51
N LYS A 122 11.53 -13.41 -12.78
CA LYS A 122 10.68 -13.89 -13.88
C LYS A 122 10.85 -15.41 -14.03
N GLY A 123 9.76 -16.15 -13.85
CA GLY A 123 9.74 -17.62 -13.95
C GLY A 123 9.94 -18.38 -12.63
N LEU A 124 10.17 -17.69 -11.50
CA LEU A 124 10.14 -18.32 -10.19
C LEU A 124 8.69 -18.46 -9.72
N ARG A 125 8.31 -19.66 -9.26
CA ARG A 125 7.00 -19.94 -8.69
C ARG A 125 7.15 -20.34 -7.23
N SER A 126 6.19 -19.94 -6.41
CA SER A 126 6.11 -20.38 -5.01
C SER A 126 5.80 -21.87 -4.93
N SER A 127 6.52 -22.61 -4.09
CA SER A 127 6.25 -24.02 -3.79
C SER A 127 5.93 -24.21 -2.32
N ASP A 128 5.19 -25.27 -2.00
CA ASP A 128 4.97 -25.73 -0.62
C ASP A 128 6.23 -26.42 -0.05
N VAL A 129 6.21 -26.78 1.23
CA VAL A 129 7.24 -27.57 1.93
C VAL A 129 7.47 -28.94 1.28
N THR A 130 6.50 -29.42 0.49
CA THR A 130 6.58 -30.63 -0.34
C THR A 130 7.18 -30.38 -1.73
N GLU A 131 7.68 -29.17 -1.98
CA GLU A 131 8.18 -28.69 -3.29
C GLU A 131 7.11 -28.64 -4.40
N GLU A 132 5.83 -28.89 -4.07
CA GLU A 132 4.74 -28.73 -5.03
C GLU A 132 4.50 -27.26 -5.35
N VAL A 133 4.49 -26.94 -6.65
CA VAL A 133 4.27 -25.58 -7.14
C VAL A 133 2.85 -25.14 -6.80
N LEU A 134 2.74 -24.10 -5.98
CA LEU A 134 1.46 -23.50 -5.61
C LEU A 134 0.79 -22.91 -6.84
N LYS A 135 -0.50 -23.19 -6.98
CA LYS A 135 -1.30 -22.70 -8.10
C LYS A 135 -1.35 -21.17 -8.09
N THR A 136 -0.88 -20.55 -9.17
CA THR A 136 -0.99 -19.11 -9.39
C THR A 136 -2.47 -18.71 -9.43
N MET A 137 -2.79 -17.52 -8.90
CA MET A 137 -4.15 -16.98 -8.91
C MET A 137 -4.65 -16.85 -10.35
N GLU A 138 -5.77 -17.50 -10.68
CA GLU A 138 -6.44 -17.32 -11.97
C GLU A 138 -7.23 -16.00 -11.94
N LEU A 139 -6.97 -15.13 -12.92
CA LEU A 139 -7.70 -13.87 -13.04
C LEU A 139 -9.13 -14.09 -13.57
N PRO A 140 -10.11 -13.29 -13.11
CA PRO A 140 -11.45 -13.31 -13.69
C PRO A 140 -11.41 -12.98 -15.18
N LYS A 141 -12.27 -13.62 -15.98
CA LYS A 141 -12.31 -13.46 -17.45
C LYS A 141 -12.49 -11.99 -17.90
N GLY A 142 -13.10 -11.16 -17.05
CA GLY A 142 -13.31 -9.74 -17.31
C GLY A 142 -12.06 -8.86 -17.10
N LEU A 143 -11.03 -9.37 -16.40
CA LEU A 143 -9.81 -8.63 -16.13
C LEU A 143 -8.74 -9.02 -17.14
N GLN A 144 -8.68 -8.27 -18.24
CA GLN A 144 -7.75 -8.52 -19.34
C GLN A 144 -6.77 -7.37 -19.50
N SER A 145 -5.55 -7.69 -19.88
CA SER A 145 -4.48 -6.74 -20.16
C SER A 145 -4.62 -6.16 -21.57
N VAL A 146 -4.07 -4.96 -21.78
CA VAL A 146 -4.07 -4.28 -23.08
C VAL A 146 -2.64 -3.90 -23.44
N GLY A 147 -2.06 -4.55 -24.45
CA GLY A 147 -0.71 -4.26 -24.93
C GLY A 147 0.05 -5.50 -25.46
N PRO A 148 1.26 -5.32 -26.02
CA PRO A 148 2.13 -6.43 -26.43
C PRO A 148 2.76 -7.14 -25.20
N ASP A 149 2.95 -8.46 -25.30
CA ASP A 149 3.58 -9.33 -24.29
C ASP A 149 2.97 -9.28 -22.88
N MET A 150 1.66 -9.54 -22.78
CA MET A 150 0.94 -9.41 -21.52
C MET A 150 0.81 -10.72 -20.75
N SER A 151 1.25 -10.69 -19.49
CA SER A 151 1.01 -11.75 -18.50
C SER A 151 0.08 -11.25 -17.39
N ASP A 152 -0.64 -12.17 -16.75
CA ASP A 152 -1.49 -11.89 -15.59
C ASP A 152 -0.70 -11.22 -14.45
N GLU A 153 0.58 -11.58 -14.31
CA GLU A 153 1.49 -11.00 -13.31
C GLU A 153 1.77 -9.52 -13.56
N THR A 154 1.99 -9.14 -14.83
CA THR A 154 2.20 -7.74 -15.23
C THR A 154 0.93 -6.91 -14.99
N LEU A 155 -0.23 -7.49 -15.29
CA LEU A 155 -1.53 -6.86 -15.07
C LEU A 155 -1.79 -6.61 -13.57
N LEU A 156 -1.58 -7.62 -12.74
CA LEU A 156 -1.70 -7.52 -11.29
C LEU A 156 -0.75 -6.47 -10.71
N SER A 157 0.50 -6.45 -11.17
CA SER A 157 1.50 -5.47 -10.73
C SER A 157 1.09 -4.03 -11.09
N ALA A 158 0.53 -3.80 -12.29
CA ALA A 158 0.04 -2.50 -12.70
C ALA A 158 -1.16 -2.02 -11.87
N ILE A 159 -2.12 -2.92 -11.58
CA ILE A 159 -3.29 -2.61 -10.75
C ILE A 159 -2.86 -2.32 -9.31
N ALA A 160 -2.00 -3.16 -8.73
CA ALA A 160 -1.49 -2.96 -7.37
C ALA A 160 -0.75 -1.62 -7.23
N SER A 161 0.05 -1.24 -8.22
CA SER A 161 0.74 0.04 -8.26
C SER A 161 -0.24 1.21 -8.32
N ALA A 162 -1.28 1.12 -9.15
CA ALA A 162 -2.31 2.15 -9.25
C ALA A 162 -3.10 2.34 -7.94
N LEU A 163 -3.45 1.24 -7.26
CA LEU A 163 -4.11 1.25 -5.95
C LEU A 163 -3.21 1.81 -4.84
N HIS A 164 -1.90 1.56 -4.92
CA HIS A 164 -0.94 2.07 -3.94
C HIS A 164 -0.72 3.58 -4.10
N MET A 165 -0.64 4.04 -5.36
CA MET A 165 -0.36 5.44 -5.68
C MET A 165 -1.59 6.35 -5.54
N SER A 166 -2.80 5.82 -5.70
CA SER A 166 -4.02 6.61 -5.69
C SER A 166 -5.20 5.86 -5.10
N SER A 167 -6.11 6.59 -4.46
CA SER A 167 -7.41 6.08 -4.04
C SER A 167 -8.49 6.27 -5.12
N ALA A 168 -8.09 6.57 -6.36
CA ALA A 168 -9.02 6.76 -7.46
C ALA A 168 -9.58 5.40 -7.91
N PRO A 169 -10.82 5.35 -8.42
CA PRO A 169 -11.38 4.11 -8.98
C PRO A 169 -10.50 3.59 -10.11
N ILE A 170 -10.27 2.28 -10.14
CA ILE A 170 -9.65 1.60 -11.27
C ILE A 170 -10.77 1.13 -12.20
N THR A 171 -10.86 1.75 -13.36
CA THR A 171 -11.85 1.45 -14.40
C THR A 171 -11.21 0.86 -15.65
N GLY A 172 -9.88 0.90 -15.76
CA GLY A 172 -9.14 0.46 -16.95
C GLY A 172 -9.20 1.45 -18.11
N GLN A 173 -8.66 1.02 -19.25
CA GLN A 173 -8.66 1.76 -20.51
C GLN A 173 -10.04 1.68 -21.17
N THR A 174 -10.74 2.80 -21.23
CA THR A 174 -12.09 2.90 -21.83
C THR A 174 -12.08 2.93 -23.35
N SER A 175 -10.96 3.33 -23.96
CA SER A 175 -10.80 3.37 -25.40
C SER A 175 -10.31 2.03 -25.95
N THR A 176 -11.07 1.44 -26.88
CA THR A 176 -10.66 0.25 -27.64
C THR A 176 -9.61 0.56 -28.71
N ALA A 177 -9.29 1.84 -28.91
CA ALA A 177 -8.33 2.27 -29.91
C ALA A 177 -6.91 1.75 -29.64
N ALA A 178 -6.60 1.47 -28.36
CA ALA A 178 -5.40 0.79 -27.91
C ALA A 178 -5.24 -0.63 -28.48
N GLU A 179 -6.34 -1.35 -28.70
CA GLU A 179 -6.33 -2.70 -29.29
C GLU A 179 -6.00 -2.67 -30.80
N LYS A 180 -6.31 -1.56 -31.48
CA LYS A 180 -6.15 -1.41 -32.95
C LYS A 180 -4.91 -0.63 -33.36
N ASN A 181 -4.43 0.27 -32.50
CA ASN A 181 -3.21 1.05 -32.75
C ASN A 181 -2.50 1.31 -31.41
N PRO A 182 -1.37 0.63 -31.14
CA PRO A 182 -0.59 0.80 -29.92
C PRO A 182 -0.04 2.23 -29.71
N ALA A 183 -0.02 3.06 -30.76
CA ALA A 183 0.47 4.44 -30.71
C ALA A 183 -0.65 5.47 -30.39
N ILE A 184 -1.90 5.03 -30.20
CA ILE A 184 -3.00 5.92 -29.83
C ILE A 184 -2.94 6.31 -28.35
N TRP A 185 -3.42 7.51 -28.06
CA TRP A 185 -3.50 8.10 -26.73
C TRP A 185 -4.20 7.17 -25.71
N LEU A 186 -3.40 6.70 -24.75
CA LEU A 186 -3.83 5.89 -23.60
C LEU A 186 -4.09 6.80 -22.40
N ASN A 187 -5.06 6.44 -21.57
CA ASN A 187 -5.28 7.16 -20.33
C ASN A 187 -4.14 6.83 -19.35
N THR A 188 -3.25 7.80 -19.12
CA THR A 188 -2.10 7.66 -18.21
C THR A 188 -2.50 7.57 -16.73
N SER A 189 -3.76 7.83 -16.39
CA SER A 189 -4.27 7.74 -15.02
C SER A 189 -4.88 6.37 -14.69
N GLN A 190 -4.94 5.45 -15.64
CA GLN A 190 -5.51 4.10 -15.48
C GLN A 190 -4.47 3.05 -15.90
N PRO A 191 -4.44 1.87 -15.27
CA PRO A 191 -3.55 0.79 -15.68
C PRO A 191 -3.89 0.30 -17.10
N LEU A 192 -2.95 -0.38 -17.75
CA LEU A 192 -3.09 -0.96 -19.09
C LEU A 192 -3.92 -2.25 -19.06
N CYS A 193 -5.15 -2.13 -18.58
CA CYS A 193 -6.14 -3.19 -18.58
C CYS A 193 -7.40 -2.75 -19.33
N LYS A 194 -8.14 -3.71 -19.86
CA LYS A 194 -9.41 -3.46 -20.53
C LYS A 194 -10.39 -2.88 -19.52
N ALA A 195 -11.23 -1.96 -19.97
CA ALA A 195 -12.27 -1.45 -19.09
C ALA A 195 -13.17 -2.58 -18.58
N PHE A 196 -13.39 -2.59 -17.27
CA PHE A 196 -14.25 -3.55 -16.58
C PHE A 196 -15.18 -2.81 -15.63
N ILE A 197 -16.33 -3.42 -15.35
CA ILE A 197 -17.34 -2.90 -14.43
C ILE A 197 -17.57 -3.98 -13.38
N VAL A 198 -17.51 -3.58 -12.11
CA VAL A 198 -17.87 -4.44 -11.00
C VAL A 198 -19.37 -4.31 -10.80
N THR A 199 -20.10 -5.41 -10.98
CA THR A 199 -21.56 -5.46 -10.80
C THR A 199 -21.91 -5.81 -9.35
N ASP A 200 -23.16 -5.54 -8.95
CA ASP A 200 -23.66 -5.96 -7.62
C ASP A 200 -23.61 -7.48 -7.43
N GLU A 201 -23.75 -8.24 -8.53
CA GLU A 201 -23.64 -9.69 -8.50
C GLU A 201 -22.20 -10.14 -8.22
N ASP A 202 -21.20 -9.49 -8.82
CA ASP A 202 -19.78 -9.77 -8.54
C ASP A 202 -19.45 -9.52 -7.06
N ILE A 203 -20.01 -8.46 -6.48
CA ILE A 203 -19.85 -8.13 -5.05
C ILE A 203 -20.47 -9.24 -4.20
N ARG A 204 -21.72 -9.62 -4.49
CA ARG A 204 -22.45 -10.66 -3.75
C ARG A 204 -21.73 -12.00 -3.80
N GLU A 205 -21.22 -12.41 -4.96
CA GLU A 205 -20.43 -13.64 -5.09
C GLU A 205 -19.14 -13.58 -4.28
N GLN A 206 -18.44 -12.44 -4.29
CA GLN A 206 -17.21 -12.27 -3.54
C GLN A 206 -17.46 -12.28 -2.02
N GLU A 207 -18.53 -11.64 -1.56
CA GLU A 207 -18.95 -11.68 -0.15
C GLU A 207 -19.29 -13.10 0.29
N LEU A 208 -19.98 -13.88 -0.54
CA LEU A 208 -20.29 -15.27 -0.28
C LEU A 208 -19.02 -16.12 -0.13
N LYS A 209 -18.03 -15.95 -1.02
CA LYS A 209 -16.74 -16.65 -0.94
C LYS A 209 -16.00 -16.32 0.36
N VAL A 210 -15.95 -15.04 0.74
CA VAL A 210 -15.32 -14.61 2.00
C VAL A 210 -16.03 -15.21 3.21
N HIS A 211 -17.37 -15.20 3.20
CA HIS A 211 -18.16 -15.79 4.28
C HIS A 211 -17.92 -17.29 4.42
N GLN A 212 -17.90 -18.03 3.30
CA GLN A 212 -17.57 -19.47 3.29
C GLN A 212 -16.16 -19.75 3.82
N ALA A 213 -15.16 -18.96 3.38
CA ALA A 213 -13.79 -19.11 3.84
C ALA A 213 -13.66 -18.86 5.35
N ARG A 214 -14.36 -17.85 5.90
CA ARG A 214 -14.37 -17.60 7.36
C ARG A 214 -15.01 -18.76 8.14
N ARG A 215 -16.14 -19.28 7.66
CA ARG A 215 -16.79 -20.44 8.29
C ARG A 215 -15.86 -21.66 8.30
N SER A 216 -15.21 -21.94 7.17
CA SER A 216 -14.26 -23.04 7.08
C SER A 216 -13.06 -22.86 8.02
N LEU A 217 -12.57 -21.63 8.20
CA LEU A 217 -11.54 -21.33 9.18
C LEU A 217 -12.03 -21.54 10.63
N GLU A 218 -13.24 -21.12 10.95
CA GLU A 218 -13.84 -21.34 12.27
C GLU A 218 -13.97 -22.83 12.59
N GLU A 219 -14.44 -23.64 11.64
CA GLU A 219 -14.53 -25.09 11.76
C GLU A 219 -13.15 -25.73 11.98
N ALA A 220 -12.14 -25.32 11.22
CA ALA A 220 -10.77 -25.81 11.37
C ALA A 220 -10.16 -25.45 12.73
N LEU A 221 -10.40 -24.23 13.23
CA LEU A 221 -9.93 -23.80 14.55
C LEU A 221 -10.63 -24.54 15.68
N MET A 222 -11.93 -24.83 15.56
CA MET A 222 -12.64 -25.67 16.52
C MET A 222 -12.09 -27.10 16.53
N ALA A 223 -11.83 -27.68 15.36
CA ALA A 223 -11.25 -29.01 15.24
C ALA A 223 -9.84 -29.09 15.86
N ASP A 224 -8.98 -28.09 15.61
CA ASP A 224 -7.66 -27.99 16.24
C ASP A 224 -7.78 -27.88 17.78
N GLY A 225 -8.68 -27.04 18.27
CA GLY A 225 -8.95 -26.90 19.70
C GLY A 225 -9.37 -28.22 20.36
N LEU A 226 -10.25 -28.98 19.72
CA LEU A 226 -10.68 -30.31 20.18
C LEU A 226 -9.53 -31.33 20.16
N ALA A 227 -8.70 -31.32 19.11
CA ALA A 227 -7.56 -32.21 19.00
C ALA A 227 -6.54 -31.98 20.14
N ARG A 228 -6.23 -30.73 20.46
CA ARG A 228 -5.31 -30.37 21.56
C ARG A 228 -5.89 -30.71 22.93
N ALA A 229 -7.20 -30.54 23.12
CA ALA A 229 -7.87 -30.96 24.36
C ALA A 229 -7.78 -32.49 24.56
N ALA A 230 -8.01 -33.27 23.51
CA ALA A 230 -7.92 -34.74 23.56
C ALA A 230 -6.48 -35.27 23.77
N GLU A 231 -5.46 -34.52 23.36
CA GLU A 231 -4.06 -34.83 23.66
C GLU A 231 -3.73 -34.54 25.14
N THR A 232 -4.21 -33.41 25.67
CA THR A 232 -4.03 -33.06 27.08
C THR A 232 -4.65 -34.09 28.03
N THR A 233 -5.83 -34.64 27.69
CA THR A 233 -6.46 -35.69 28.50
C THR A 233 -5.68 -37.01 28.49
N ARG A 234 -5.03 -37.36 27.36
CA ARG A 234 -4.23 -38.58 27.25
C ARG A 234 -2.92 -38.51 28.07
N ASP A 235 -2.31 -37.33 28.14
CA ASP A 235 -1.10 -37.10 28.94
C ASP A 235 -1.37 -37.13 30.46
N ILE A 236 -2.59 -36.80 30.89
CA ILE A 236 -3.00 -36.85 32.30
C ILE A 236 -3.23 -38.30 32.72
N ASP A 237 -3.97 -39.09 31.94
CA ASP A 237 -4.21 -40.51 32.25
C ASP A 237 -2.92 -41.35 32.21
N GLY A 238 -1.97 -41.01 31.32
CA GLY A 238 -0.66 -41.68 31.25
C GLY A 238 0.30 -41.35 32.41
N LYS A 239 0.02 -40.33 33.23
CA LYS A 239 0.80 -39.97 34.42
C LYS A 239 0.21 -40.50 35.73
N VAL A 240 -1.02 -40.99 35.70
CA VAL A 240 -1.74 -41.51 36.88
C VAL A 240 -1.67 -43.06 36.95
N ALA A 241 -1.18 -43.72 35.90
CA ALA A 241 -0.81 -45.14 35.89
C ALA A 241 0.67 -45.35 36.24
#